data_AF-A0A382UF89-F1
#
_entry.id   AF-A0A382UF89-F1
#
_cell.length_a   1.000
_cell.length_b   1.000
_cell.length_c   1.000
_cell.angle_alpha   90.00
_cell.angle_beta   90.00
_cell.angle_gamma   90.00
#
_symmetry.space_group_name_H-M   'P 1'
#
loop_
_entity.id
_entity.type
_entity.pdbx_description
1 polymer ?
#
loop_
_entity_poly.entity_id
_entity_poly.type
_entity_poly.pdbx_seq_one_letter_code
_entity_poly.pdbx_strand_id
1 'polypeptide(L)' 'VELVNRFRNRLMSFIYRYVNDMEQAEDIVQDALIKLYTHKHYYKNIAKFSTWIYTIAANLAKTELR' A
#
# COMPACT_ATOMS: atom_id res chain seq x y z
N VAL A 1 14.31 2.26 -7.54
CA VAL A 1 13.25 3.30 -7.58
C VAL A 1 12.06 2.88 -8.45
N GLU A 2 12.27 2.22 -9.61
CA GLU A 2 11.17 1.83 -10.52
C GLU A 2 10.07 0.93 -9.92
N LEU A 3 10.41 -0.05 -9.07
CA LEU A 3 9.42 -0.97 -8.52
C LEU A 3 8.38 -0.24 -7.65
N VAL A 4 8.83 0.70 -6.83
CA VAL A 4 7.96 1.48 -5.95
C VAL A 4 7.10 2.45 -6.72
N ASN A 5 7.64 3.13 -7.73
CA ASN A 5 6.84 3.98 -8.59
C ASN A 5 5.78 3.18 -9.37
N ARG A 6 6.10 1.94 -9.77
CA ARG A 6 5.14 1.03 -10.43
C ARG A 6 3.98 0.65 -9.49
N PHE A 7 4.24 0.41 -8.21
CA PHE A 7 3.19 0.08 -7.26
C PHE A 7 2.43 1.31 -6.78
N ARG A 8 3.07 2.48 -6.66
CA ARG A 8 2.44 3.74 -6.23
C ARG A 8 1.16 4.03 -7.01
N ASN A 9 1.23 4.09 -8.35
CA ASN A 9 0.06 4.45 -9.16
C ASN A 9 -1.09 3.44 -9.05
N ARG A 10 -0.75 2.14 -8.93
CA ARG A 10 -1.73 1.07 -8.80
C ARG A 10 -2.40 1.07 -7.42
N LEU A 11 -1.60 1.26 -6.37
CA LEU A 11 -2.10 1.38 -4.99
C LEU A 11 -2.93 2.65 -4.83
N MET A 12 -2.50 3.77 -5.44
CA MET A 12 -3.25 5.01 -5.43
C MET A 12 -4.65 4.83 -6.02
N SER A 13 -4.73 4.19 -7.19
CA SER A 13 -6.02 3.89 -7.82
C SER A 13 -6.88 2.94 -6.98
N PHE A 14 -6.26 1.99 -6.28
CA PHE A 14 -6.95 1.02 -5.43
C PHE A 14 -7.48 1.64 -4.14
N ILE A 15 -6.66 2.41 -3.43
CA ILE A 15 -7.01 3.03 -2.15
C ILE A 15 -7.96 4.21 -2.36
N TYR A 16 -7.77 5.00 -3.41
CA TYR A 16 -8.72 6.07 -3.75
C TYR A 16 -10.15 5.54 -3.92
N ARG A 17 -10.34 4.39 -4.57
CA ARG A 17 -11.65 3.74 -4.67
C ARG A 17 -12.20 3.23 -3.34
N TYR A 18 -11.34 3.08 -2.34
CA TYR A 18 -11.68 2.56 -1.02
C TYR A 18 -12.08 3.69 -0.06
N VAL A 19 -11.34 4.81 -0.07
CA VAL A 19 -11.56 5.94 0.86
C VAL A 19 -12.30 7.13 0.23
N ASN A 20 -12.35 7.21 -1.11
CA ASN A 20 -12.97 8.28 -1.90
C ASN A 20 -12.47 9.70 -1.56
N ASP A 21 -11.23 9.79 -1.11
CA ASP A 21 -10.52 11.01 -0.73
C ASP A 21 -9.09 10.91 -1.27
N MET A 22 -8.64 11.93 -1.99
CA MET A 22 -7.32 11.91 -2.65
C MET A 22 -6.17 12.11 -1.66
N GLU A 23 -6.36 12.97 -0.67
CA GLU A 23 -5.33 13.29 0.33
C GLU A 23 -5.12 12.08 1.25
N GLN A 24 -6.21 11.52 1.78
CA GLN A 24 -6.14 10.29 2.59
C GLN A 24 -5.56 9.11 1.81
N ALA A 25 -5.92 8.97 0.52
CA ALA A 25 -5.36 7.92 -0.31
C ALA A 25 -3.85 8.08 -0.50
N GLU A 26 -3.35 9.31 -0.61
CA GLU A 26 -1.92 9.58 -0.77
C GLU A 26 -1.15 9.22 0.50
N ASP A 27 -1.66 9.63 1.65
CA ASP A 27 -1.08 9.31 2.96
C ASP A 27 -1.01 7.80 3.20
N ILE A 28 -2.12 7.09 2.97
CA ILE A 28 -2.18 5.62 3.13
C ILE A 28 -1.18 4.92 2.21
N VAL A 29 -1.08 5.35 0.95
CA VAL A 29 -0.16 4.75 -0.02
C VAL A 29 1.28 5.02 0.38
N GLN A 30 1.59 6.23 0.85
CA GLN A 30 2.91 6.59 1.32
C GLN A 30 3.33 5.74 2.52
N ASP A 31 2.46 5.58 3.50
CA ASP A 31 2.67 4.71 4.67
C ASP A 31 2.85 3.24 4.27
N ALA A 32 2.04 2.74 3.34
CA ALA A 32 2.19 1.38 2.82
C ALA A 32 3.57 1.17 2.19
N LEU A 33 4.07 2.14 1.43
CA LEU A 33 5.39 2.09 0.80
C LEU A 33 6.53 2.21 1.82
N ILE A 34 6.39 3.04 2.85
CA ILE A 34 7.37 3.13 3.95
C ILE A 34 7.43 1.80 4.71
N LYS A 35 6.28 1.22 5.07
CA LYS A 35 6.20 -0.10 5.72
C LYS A 35 6.80 -1.19 4.85
N LEU A 36 6.55 -1.15 3.55
CA LEU A 36 7.16 -2.06 2.59
C LEU A 36 8.69 -1.96 2.60
N TYR A 37 9.25 -0.75 2.49
CA TYR A 37 10.70 -0.56 2.46
C TYR A 37 11.38 -0.98 3.76
N THR A 38 10.76 -0.67 4.90
CA THR A 38 11.29 -1.00 6.23
C THR A 38 11.16 -2.48 6.55
N HIS A 39 10.08 -3.14 6.13
CA HIS A 39 9.80 -4.53 6.46
C HIS A 39 10.08 -5.52 5.33
N LYS A 40 10.66 -5.08 4.20
CA LYS A 40 10.97 -5.96 3.04
C LYS A 40 11.76 -7.21 3.42
N HIS A 41 12.57 -7.15 4.46
CA HIS A 41 13.38 -8.28 4.96
C HIS A 41 12.56 -9.33 5.71
N TYR A 42 11.37 -8.96 6.21
CA TYR A 42 10.44 -9.88 6.89
C TYR A 42 9.49 -10.58 5.93
N TYR A 43 9.45 -10.14 4.66
CA TYR A 43 8.66 -10.80 3.64
C TYR A 43 9.23 -12.20 3.37
N LYS A 44 8.56 -13.20 3.95
CA LYS A 44 8.75 -14.60 3.61
C LYS A 44 8.03 -14.85 2.28
N ASN A 45 8.66 -15.60 1.38
CA ASN A 45 8.18 -15.85 0.00
C ASN A 45 6.97 -16.81 -0.05
N ILE A 46 6.00 -16.63 0.83
CA ILE A 46 4.83 -17.49 1.04
C ILE A 46 3.65 -17.07 0.14
N ALA A 47 3.64 -15.83 -0.32
CA ALA A 47 2.62 -15.27 -1.22
C ALA A 47 3.29 -14.28 -2.17
N LYS A 48 2.71 -13.97 -3.35
CA LYS A 48 3.28 -12.97 -4.27
C LYS A 48 3.48 -11.62 -3.58
N PHE A 49 4.57 -10.93 -3.92
CA PHE A 49 4.89 -9.60 -3.36
C PHE A 49 3.76 -8.60 -3.58
N SER A 50 3.12 -8.65 -4.75
CA SER A 50 1.93 -7.86 -5.06
C SER A 50 0.76 -8.16 -4.14
N THR A 51 0.57 -9.39 -3.68
CA THR A 51 -0.49 -9.70 -2.71
C THR A 51 -0.18 -9.04 -1.37
N TRP A 52 1.07 -9.14 -0.92
CA TRP A 52 1.47 -8.60 0.38
C TRP A 52 1.31 -7.08 0.48
N ILE A 53 1.76 -6.34 -0.54
CA ILE A 53 1.67 -4.87 -0.53
C ILE A 53 0.22 -4.36 -0.58
N TYR A 54 -0.67 -5.05 -1.29
CA TYR A 54 -2.11 -4.70 -1.30
C TYR A 54 -2.78 -5.00 0.03
N THR A 55 -2.38 -6.08 0.72
CA THR A 55 -2.87 -6.37 2.08
C THR A 55 -2.49 -5.27 3.07
N ILE A 56 -1.25 -4.78 3.02
CA ILE A 56 -0.79 -3.67 3.88
C ILE A 56 -1.64 -2.43 3.62
N ALA A 57 -1.76 -2.01 2.36
CA ALA A 57 -2.49 -0.81 1.99
C ALA A 57 -3.99 -0.91 2.35
N ALA A 58 -4.62 -2.07 2.13
CA ALA A 58 -6.03 -2.28 2.51
C ALA A 58 -6.23 -2.25 4.03
N ASN A 59 -5.30 -2.78 4.82
CA ASN A 59 -5.38 -2.75 6.28
C ASN A 59 -5.22 -1.32 6.83
N LEU A 60 -4.32 -0.53 6.24
CA LEU A 60 -4.19 0.89 6.55
C LEU A 60 -5.49 1.64 6.23
N ALA A 61 -6.03 1.49 5.03
CA ALA A 61 -7.31 2.14 4.66
C ALA A 61 -8.48 1.75 5.56
N LYS A 62 -8.57 0.48 5.98
CA LYS A 62 -9.57 0.03 6.96
C LYS A 62 -9.39 0.65 8.35
N THR A 63 -8.18 1.08 8.69
CA THR A 63 -7.88 1.74 9.96
C THR A 63 -8.28 3.20 9.91
N GLU A 64 -8.04 3.89 8.78
CA GLU A 64 -8.45 5.29 8.58
C GLU A 64 -9.98 5.47 8.47
N LEU A 65 -10.70 4.48 7.92
CA LEU A 65 -12.16 4.52 7.81
C LEU A 65 -12.93 4.13 9.09
N ARG A 66 -12.23 3.80 10.17
CA ARG A 66 -12.83 3.43 11.45
C ARG A 66 -12.96 4.62 12.37
#